data_AF-A0A842WYJ7-F1
#
_entry.id   AF-A0A842WYJ7-F1
#
_cell.length_a   1.000
_cell.length_b   1.000
_cell.length_c   1.000
_cell.angle_alpha   90.00
_cell.angle_beta   90.00
_cell.angle_gamma   90.00
#
_symmetry.space_group_name_H-M   'P 1'
#
loop_
_entity.id
_entity.type
_entity.pdbx_description
1 polymer ?
#
loop_
_entity_poly.entity_id
_entity_poly.type
_entity_poly.pdbx_seq_one_letter_code
_entity_poly.pdbx_strand_id
1 'polypeptide(L)'
;MVSEEYDDEEFEEDDTFPDAEEDEFEEIRTYHQPQVDRWKVFLADPYPIVTFILTIIGIALVVLMPPNIDYFWKWNLVGFYFLIVIVGAGSVMAIKAWKMADGKIIRYGGLTNLFVMIASAIIALADIIVQISTGNSIVPGFSGSLIGIAGIIILFSVYSLWLIQRVVTSEGR
;
A
#
# COMPACT_ATOMS: atom_id res chain seq x y z
N MET A 1 -51.69 64.88 32.60
CA MET A 1 -50.35 64.39 32.22
C MET A 1 -49.74 65.48 31.36
N VAL A 2 -48.62 66.02 31.80
CA VAL A 2 -47.85 67.08 31.13
C VAL A 2 -46.53 66.43 30.72
N SER A 3 -46.03 66.75 29.53
CA SER A 3 -44.74 66.28 29.03
C SER A 3 -43.86 67.50 28.70
N GLU A 4 -42.85 67.69 29.53
CA GLU A 4 -41.72 68.64 29.38
C GLU A 4 -40.78 68.13 28.24
N GLU A 5 -40.18 68.98 27.36
CA GLU A 5 -38.98 69.85 27.56
C GLU A 5 -37.70 68.99 27.76
N TYR A 6 -36.60 69.05 26.98
CA TYR A 6 -35.99 70.00 25.99
C TYR A 6 -35.73 69.29 24.62
N ASP A 7 -35.32 69.85 23.46
CA ASP A 7 -34.42 70.95 22.99
C ASP A 7 -32.96 70.52 22.64
N ASP A 8 -32.22 71.38 21.92
CA ASP A 8 -30.84 71.27 21.35
C ASP A 8 -30.73 70.52 19.99
N GLU A 9 -30.16 71.05 18.89
CA GLU A 9 -28.82 71.68 18.66
C GLU A 9 -27.68 70.63 18.78
N GLU A 10 -26.64 70.55 17.94
CA GLU A 10 -26.07 71.50 16.97
C GLU A 10 -25.12 70.77 15.96
N PHE A 11 -24.73 71.48 14.90
CA PHE A 11 -23.53 71.37 14.04
C PHE A 11 -23.06 70.12 13.27
N GLU A 12 -22.62 70.47 12.06
CA GLU A 12 -21.70 69.82 11.13
C GLU A 12 -20.37 69.43 11.79
N GLU A 13 -19.77 68.29 11.42
CA GLU A 13 -18.31 68.21 11.32
C GLU A 13 -17.88 67.30 10.17
N ASP A 14 -16.82 67.71 9.48
CA ASP A 14 -16.27 67.18 8.24
C ASP A 14 -15.29 66.04 8.52
N ASP A 15 -15.66 64.81 8.16
CA ASP A 15 -14.75 63.64 8.20
C ASP A 15 -14.44 63.16 6.77
N THR A 16 -13.71 64.01 6.05
CA THR A 16 -12.99 63.65 4.82
C THR A 16 -11.96 62.56 5.10
N PHE A 17 -12.24 61.31 4.69
CA PHE A 17 -11.24 60.23 4.52
C PHE A 17 -11.56 59.39 3.27
N PRO A 18 -10.56 58.75 2.63
CA PRO A 18 -10.28 59.04 1.23
C PRO A 18 -10.34 57.82 0.32
N ASP A 19 -10.29 58.11 -0.99
CA ASP A 19 -9.65 57.34 -2.06
C ASP A 19 -9.58 55.81 -1.96
N ALA A 20 -10.28 55.19 -2.90
CA ALA A 20 -10.17 53.79 -3.32
C ALA A 20 -10.65 52.76 -2.29
N GLU A 21 -11.69 52.04 -2.70
CA GLU A 21 -11.92 50.66 -2.26
C GLU A 21 -10.59 49.92 -2.33
N GLU A 22 -10.03 49.56 -1.17
CA GLU A 22 -8.93 48.61 -1.12
C GLU A 22 -9.49 47.31 -1.69
N ASP A 23 -9.16 47.04 -2.96
CA ASP A 23 -9.19 45.70 -3.51
C ASP A 23 -8.35 44.84 -2.56
N GLU A 24 -9.02 44.19 -1.60
CA GLU A 24 -8.56 42.94 -1.00
C GLU A 24 -8.49 41.94 -2.15
N PHE A 25 -7.40 42.04 -2.91
CA PHE A 25 -6.81 40.92 -3.59
C PHE A 25 -6.57 39.88 -2.51
N GLU A 26 -7.56 39.00 -2.32
CA GLU A 26 -7.32 37.65 -1.81
C GLU A 26 -6.24 37.08 -2.72
N GLU A 27 -4.99 37.28 -2.30
CA GLU A 27 -3.82 36.70 -2.91
C GLU A 27 -4.09 35.21 -2.86
N ILE A 28 -4.58 34.65 -3.97
CA ILE A 28 -4.83 33.23 -4.14
C ILE A 28 -3.46 32.60 -4.02
N ARG A 29 -3.08 32.30 -2.77
CA ARG A 29 -1.89 31.59 -2.39
C ARG A 29 -2.03 30.25 -3.04
N THR A 30 -1.49 30.21 -4.25
CA THR A 30 -1.48 29.05 -5.10
C THR A 30 -0.46 28.17 -4.39
N TYR A 31 -0.94 27.42 -3.40
CA TYR A 31 -0.14 26.48 -2.63
C TYR A 31 0.47 25.57 -3.67
N HIS A 32 1.72 25.86 -4.00
CA HIS A 32 2.51 25.09 -4.92
C HIS A 32 2.76 23.79 -4.16
N GLN A 33 1.81 22.87 -4.25
CA GLN A 33 1.86 21.61 -3.53
C GLN A 33 3.22 21.02 -3.89
N PRO A 34 4.13 20.84 -2.92
CA PRO A 34 5.44 20.30 -3.24
C PRO A 34 5.18 19.00 -3.98
N GLN A 35 5.80 18.80 -5.14
CA GLN A 35 5.58 17.58 -5.92
C GLN A 35 6.08 16.41 -5.09
N VAL A 36 5.18 15.81 -4.30
CA VAL A 36 5.53 14.77 -3.35
C VAL A 36 5.77 13.53 -4.19
N ASP A 37 7.04 13.17 -4.36
CA ASP A 37 7.44 11.93 -5.03
C ASP A 37 6.70 10.76 -4.38
N ARG A 38 5.67 10.25 -5.06
CA ARG A 38 4.83 9.15 -4.55
C ARG A 38 5.68 7.93 -4.17
N TRP A 39 6.80 7.73 -4.87
CA TRP A 39 7.82 6.73 -4.56
C TRP A 39 8.53 6.98 -3.22
N LYS A 40 8.87 8.22 -2.85
CA LYS A 40 9.47 8.53 -1.55
C LYS A 40 8.48 8.28 -0.41
N VAL A 41 7.20 8.62 -0.61
CA VAL A 41 6.12 8.35 0.36
C VAL A 41 5.94 6.84 0.55
N PHE A 42 5.82 6.06 -0.54
CA PHE A 42 5.73 4.60 -0.49
C PHE A 42 6.95 3.94 0.16
N LEU A 43 8.16 4.44 -0.12
CA LEU A 43 9.39 3.93 0.50
C LEU A 43 9.56 4.36 1.96
N ALA A 44 8.74 5.29 2.48
CA ALA A 44 8.69 5.66 3.89
C ALA A 44 7.69 4.78 4.65
N ASP A 45 6.45 4.67 4.15
CA ASP A 45 5.45 3.72 4.65
C ASP A 45 4.75 2.95 3.50
N PRO A 46 5.15 1.69 3.24
CA PRO A 46 4.54 0.89 2.19
C PRO A 46 3.27 0.17 2.64
N TYR A 47 2.94 0.10 3.94
CA TYR A 47 1.82 -0.73 4.41
C TYR A 47 0.46 -0.31 3.83
N PRO A 48 0.04 0.98 3.83
CA PRO A 48 -1.29 1.37 3.37
C PRO A 48 -1.53 1.05 1.89
N ILE A 49 -0.48 1.18 1.07
CA ILE A 49 -0.56 0.91 -0.37
C ILE A 49 -0.58 -0.60 -0.62
N VAL A 50 0.23 -1.39 0.09
CA VAL A 50 0.23 -2.86 -0.02
C VAL A 50 -1.10 -3.45 0.46
N THR A 51 -1.66 -3.01 1.60
CA THR A 51 -2.95 -3.52 2.10
C THR A 51 -4.12 -3.13 1.19
N PHE A 52 -4.08 -1.94 0.58
CA PHE A 52 -5.07 -1.54 -0.42
C PHE A 52 -5.03 -2.43 -1.67
N ILE A 53 -3.83 -2.70 -2.21
CA ILE A 53 -3.64 -3.61 -3.36
C ILE A 53 -4.10 -5.04 -3.01
N LEU A 54 -3.74 -5.56 -1.83
CA LEU A 54 -4.19 -6.87 -1.36
C LEU A 54 -5.72 -6.95 -1.26
N THR A 55 -6.37 -5.88 -0.75
CA THR A 55 -7.83 -5.79 -0.67
C THR A 55 -8.48 -5.82 -2.05
N ILE A 56 -7.93 -5.09 -3.04
CA ILE A 56 -8.42 -5.13 -4.43
C ILE A 56 -8.28 -6.54 -5.01
N ILE A 57 -7.14 -7.21 -4.79
CA ILE A 57 -6.91 -8.59 -5.26
C ILE A 57 -7.92 -9.56 -4.62
N GLY A 58 -8.19 -9.42 -3.31
CA GLY A 58 -9.17 -10.24 -2.61
C GLY A 58 -10.59 -10.05 -3.14
N ILE A 59 -11.02 -8.80 -3.37
CA ILE A 59 -12.31 -8.48 -3.98
C ILE A 59 -12.38 -9.04 -5.41
N ALA A 60 -11.35 -8.84 -6.22
CA ALA A 60 -11.31 -9.35 -7.59
C ALA A 60 -11.41 -10.88 -7.64
N LEU A 61 -10.73 -11.59 -6.73
CA LEU A 61 -10.81 -13.05 -6.63
C LEU A 61 -12.22 -13.53 -6.27
N VAL A 62 -12.92 -12.84 -5.36
CA VAL A 62 -14.31 -13.16 -5.00
C VAL A 62 -15.28 -12.87 -6.14
N VAL A 63 -15.15 -11.71 -6.81
CA VAL A 63 -16.06 -11.28 -7.89
C VAL A 63 -15.86 -12.10 -9.18
N LEU A 64 -14.63 -12.51 -9.48
CA LEU A 64 -14.31 -13.32 -10.66
C LEU A 64 -14.46 -14.84 -10.42
N MET A 65 -14.78 -15.28 -9.20
CA MET A 65 -14.98 -16.70 -8.91
C MET A 65 -16.28 -17.21 -9.57
N PRO A 66 -16.22 -18.18 -10.51
CA PRO A 66 -17.43 -18.69 -11.13
C PRO A 66 -18.27 -19.47 -10.10
N PRO A 67 -19.61 -19.29 -10.07
CA PRO A 67 -20.46 -19.82 -9.00
C PRO A 67 -20.42 -21.36 -8.90
N ASN A 68 -20.31 -22.03 -10.04
CA ASN A 68 -20.33 -23.49 -10.18
C ASN A 68 -18.96 -24.16 -10.01
N ILE A 69 -17.96 -23.47 -9.46
CA ILE A 69 -16.64 -24.06 -9.23
C ILE A 69 -16.66 -25.03 -8.03
N ASP A 70 -15.97 -26.17 -8.16
CA ASP A 70 -15.92 -27.20 -7.11
C ASP A 70 -15.34 -26.69 -5.79
N TYR A 71 -15.81 -27.28 -4.69
CA TYR A 71 -15.34 -26.99 -3.33
C TYR A 71 -13.81 -27.07 -3.20
N PHE A 72 -13.17 -28.03 -3.88
CA PHE A 72 -11.71 -28.16 -3.93
C PHE A 72 -11.02 -26.90 -4.47
N TRP A 73 -11.51 -26.35 -5.58
CA TRP A 73 -10.92 -25.15 -6.19
C TRP A 73 -11.16 -23.89 -5.37
N LYS A 74 -12.31 -23.78 -4.67
CA LYS A 74 -12.58 -22.68 -3.73
C LYS A 74 -11.50 -22.60 -2.65
N TRP A 75 -11.15 -23.72 -2.02
CA TRP A 75 -10.11 -23.77 -0.99
C TRP A 75 -8.69 -23.54 -1.52
N ASN A 76 -8.37 -24.04 -2.72
CA ASN A 76 -7.08 -23.73 -3.35
C ASN A 76 -6.94 -22.21 -3.65
N LEU A 77 -8.00 -21.56 -4.14
CA LEU A 77 -7.99 -20.10 -4.38
C LEU A 77 -7.89 -19.29 -3.08
N VAL A 78 -8.57 -19.72 -2.00
CA VAL A 78 -8.42 -19.10 -0.67
C VAL A 78 -7.00 -19.29 -0.10
N GLY A 79 -6.43 -20.49 -0.23
CA GLY A 79 -5.04 -20.76 0.17
C GLY A 79 -4.03 -19.94 -0.64
N PHE A 80 -4.27 -19.76 -1.94
CA PHE A 80 -3.46 -18.91 -2.79
C PHE A 80 -3.57 -17.42 -2.42
N TYR A 81 -4.77 -16.92 -2.09
CA TYR A 81 -4.93 -15.56 -1.55
C TYR A 81 -4.14 -15.36 -0.26
N PHE A 82 -4.16 -16.33 0.65
CA PHE A 82 -3.36 -16.30 1.88
C PHE A 82 -1.85 -16.24 1.58
N LEU A 83 -1.36 -16.97 0.56
CA LEU A 83 0.02 -16.82 0.09
C LEU A 83 0.31 -15.41 -0.44
N ILE A 84 -0.58 -14.82 -1.25
CA ILE A 84 -0.42 -13.44 -1.74
C ILE A 84 -0.31 -12.44 -0.57
N VAL A 85 -1.10 -12.60 0.49
CA VAL A 85 -1.00 -11.76 1.70
C VAL A 85 0.38 -11.91 2.37
N ILE A 86 0.90 -13.13 2.50
CA ILE A 86 2.25 -13.37 3.03
C ILE A 86 3.32 -12.74 2.12
N VAL A 87 3.21 -12.86 0.79
CA VAL A 87 4.13 -12.23 -0.16
C VAL A 87 4.08 -10.70 -0.06
N GLY A 88 2.91 -10.11 0.16
CA GLY A 88 2.77 -8.67 0.42
C GLY A 88 3.53 -8.23 1.67
N ALA A 89 3.33 -8.93 2.80
CA ALA A 89 4.07 -8.67 4.03
C ALA A 89 5.59 -8.92 3.88
N GLY A 90 5.97 -10.00 3.20
CA GLY A 90 7.35 -10.32 2.84
C GLY A 90 8.00 -9.26 1.97
N SER A 91 7.24 -8.66 1.05
CA SER A 91 7.73 -7.59 0.17
C SER A 91 8.08 -6.32 0.94
N VAL A 92 7.25 -5.94 1.92
CA VAL A 92 7.56 -4.84 2.85
C VAL A 92 8.83 -5.15 3.66
N MET A 93 8.99 -6.38 4.14
CA MET A 93 10.20 -6.80 4.86
C MET A 93 11.45 -6.81 3.97
N ALA A 94 11.33 -7.21 2.70
CA ALA A 94 12.41 -7.19 1.73
C ALA A 94 12.89 -5.77 1.41
N ILE A 95 11.96 -4.83 1.16
CA ILE A 95 12.28 -3.42 0.92
C ILE A 95 12.94 -2.80 2.16
N LYS A 96 12.42 -3.07 3.37
CA LYS A 96 13.06 -2.62 4.62
C LYS A 96 14.46 -3.18 4.78
N ALA A 97 14.66 -4.48 4.57
CA ALA A 97 15.98 -5.13 4.66
C ALA A 97 16.97 -4.54 3.65
N TRP A 98 16.53 -4.27 2.42
CA TRP A 98 17.36 -3.65 1.38
C TRP A 98 17.78 -2.22 1.75
N LYS A 99 16.87 -1.39 2.29
CA LYS A 99 17.18 -0.03 2.74
C LYS A 99 18.04 0.01 4.01
N MET A 100 17.86 -0.93 4.94
CA MET A 100 18.64 -0.99 6.19
C MET A 100 20.09 -1.44 5.97
N ALA A 101 20.32 -2.32 4.98
CA ALA A 101 21.63 -2.88 4.69
C ALA A 101 22.44 -2.05 3.67
N ASP A 102 22.17 -0.75 3.52
CA ASP A 102 22.83 0.04 2.48
C ASP A 102 24.36 0.07 2.66
N GLY A 103 25.08 0.03 1.54
CA GLY A 103 26.53 -0.21 1.50
C GLY A 103 27.00 -1.65 1.80
N LYS A 104 26.15 -2.56 2.31
CA LYS A 104 26.52 -3.95 2.62
C LYS A 104 26.03 -4.94 1.55
N ILE A 105 26.80 -6.00 1.28
CA ILE A 105 26.43 -7.08 0.34
C ILE A 105 25.09 -7.74 0.72
N ILE A 106 24.79 -7.80 2.02
CA ILE A 106 23.56 -8.35 2.59
C ILE A 106 22.28 -7.69 2.01
N ARG A 107 22.35 -6.45 1.50
CA ARG A 107 21.21 -5.77 0.85
C ARG A 107 20.61 -6.58 -0.29
N TYR A 108 21.43 -7.31 -1.05
CA TYR A 108 20.95 -8.12 -2.17
C TYR A 108 20.12 -9.32 -1.69
N GLY A 109 20.36 -9.82 -0.46
CA GLY A 109 19.53 -10.85 0.18
C GLY A 109 18.08 -10.40 0.44
N GLY A 110 17.84 -9.09 0.55
CA GLY A 110 16.49 -8.53 0.57
C GLY A 110 15.78 -8.71 -0.78
N LEU A 111 16.44 -8.25 -1.86
CA LEU A 111 15.90 -8.30 -3.22
C LEU A 111 15.77 -9.72 -3.77
N THR A 112 16.73 -10.62 -3.51
CA THR A 112 16.64 -12.00 -4.02
C THR A 112 15.46 -12.75 -3.39
N ASN A 113 15.23 -12.61 -2.08
CA ASN A 113 14.05 -13.17 -1.43
C ASN A 113 12.74 -12.60 -1.98
N LEU A 114 12.69 -11.30 -2.30
CA LEU A 114 11.54 -10.68 -2.97
C LEU A 114 11.23 -11.36 -4.32
N PHE A 115 12.25 -11.51 -5.17
CA PHE A 115 12.09 -12.17 -6.47
C PHE A 115 11.69 -13.64 -6.33
N VAL A 116 12.27 -14.38 -5.38
CA VAL A 116 11.92 -15.79 -5.11
C VAL A 116 10.47 -15.92 -4.65
N MET A 117 9.99 -15.06 -3.74
CA MET A 117 8.59 -15.05 -3.29
C MET A 117 7.62 -14.74 -4.43
N ILE A 118 7.89 -13.71 -5.24
CA ILE A 118 7.05 -13.33 -6.38
C ILE A 118 7.02 -14.45 -7.44
N ALA A 119 8.17 -15.01 -7.81
CA ALA A 119 8.25 -16.12 -8.76
C ALA A 119 7.49 -17.35 -8.26
N SER A 120 7.62 -17.70 -6.97
CA SER A 120 6.89 -18.82 -6.36
C SER A 120 5.38 -18.63 -6.39
N ALA A 121 4.89 -17.41 -6.13
CA ALA A 121 3.47 -17.08 -6.23
C ALA A 121 2.96 -17.14 -7.69
N ILE A 122 3.74 -16.65 -8.66
CA ILE A 122 3.37 -16.74 -10.09
C ILE A 122 3.30 -18.20 -10.56
N ILE A 123 4.25 -19.05 -10.15
CA ILE A 123 4.24 -20.48 -10.48
C ILE A 123 3.04 -21.19 -9.85
N ALA A 124 2.72 -20.90 -8.59
CA ALA A 124 1.53 -21.45 -7.93
C ALA A 124 0.24 -21.01 -8.64
N LEU A 125 0.12 -19.76 -9.05
CA LEU A 125 -1.03 -19.27 -9.83
C LEU A 125 -1.16 -19.97 -11.17
N ALA A 126 -0.06 -20.08 -11.92
CA ALA A 126 -0.03 -20.74 -13.22
C ALA A 126 -0.45 -22.22 -13.10
N ASP A 127 0.03 -22.93 -12.08
CA ASP A 127 -0.35 -24.32 -11.81
C ASP A 127 -1.84 -24.46 -11.46
N ILE A 128 -2.40 -23.59 -10.61
CA ILE A 128 -3.85 -23.56 -10.34
C ILE A 128 -4.64 -23.37 -11.64
N ILE A 129 -4.25 -22.41 -12.49
CA ILE A 129 -4.94 -22.12 -13.76
C ILE A 129 -4.86 -23.32 -14.72
N VAL A 130 -3.70 -23.97 -14.85
CA VAL A 130 -3.50 -25.14 -15.71
C VAL A 130 -4.27 -26.34 -15.18
N GLN A 131 -4.31 -26.58 -13.86
CA GLN A 131 -5.09 -27.66 -13.28
C GLN A 131 -6.61 -27.44 -13.45
N ILE A 132 -7.11 -26.21 -13.27
CA ILE A 132 -8.52 -25.87 -13.54
C ILE A 132 -8.86 -26.08 -15.02
N SER A 133 -7.94 -25.74 -15.93
CA SER A 133 -8.20 -25.78 -17.38
C SER A 133 -8.02 -27.18 -18.00
N THR A 134 -7.14 -28.01 -17.46
CA THR A 134 -6.69 -29.27 -18.09
C THR A 134 -6.78 -30.51 -17.20
N GLY A 135 -7.08 -30.35 -15.91
CA GLY A 135 -7.05 -31.42 -14.91
C GLY A 135 -5.65 -31.91 -14.51
N ASN A 136 -4.57 -31.34 -15.06
CA ASN A 136 -3.19 -31.78 -14.84
C ASN A 136 -2.33 -30.65 -14.24
N SER A 137 -1.32 -30.99 -13.42
CA SER A 137 -0.32 -30.02 -12.94
C SER A 137 0.64 -29.61 -14.05
N ILE A 138 1.24 -28.42 -13.92
CA ILE A 138 2.39 -27.99 -14.74
C ILE A 138 3.58 -28.96 -14.59
N VAL A 139 3.75 -29.59 -13.43
CA VAL A 139 4.88 -30.49 -13.17
C VAL A 139 4.47 -31.93 -13.48
N PRO A 140 5.04 -32.58 -14.52
CA PRO A 140 4.69 -33.94 -14.86
C PRO A 140 5.07 -34.91 -13.73
N GLY A 141 4.15 -35.82 -13.39
CA GLY A 141 4.30 -36.73 -12.25
C GLY A 141 3.86 -36.18 -10.91
N PHE A 142 3.43 -34.91 -10.82
CA PHE A 142 2.79 -34.35 -9.63
C PHE A 142 1.27 -34.25 -9.80
N SER A 143 0.51 -34.77 -8.84
CA SER A 143 -0.97 -34.83 -8.89
C SER A 143 -1.66 -33.88 -7.89
N GLY A 144 -0.90 -33.07 -7.15
CA GLY A 144 -1.42 -32.09 -6.20
C GLY A 144 -1.23 -30.65 -6.69
N SER A 145 -1.73 -29.68 -5.92
CA SER A 145 -1.43 -28.26 -6.17
C SER A 145 -0.05 -27.87 -5.64
N LEU A 146 0.71 -27.09 -6.41
CA LEU A 146 2.01 -26.57 -6.01
C LEU A 146 1.94 -25.49 -4.90
N ILE A 147 0.73 -25.02 -4.53
CA ILE A 147 0.50 -24.07 -3.42
C ILE A 147 1.28 -24.45 -2.17
N GLY A 148 1.28 -25.72 -1.76
CA GLY A 148 1.96 -26.16 -0.54
C GLY A 148 3.48 -25.97 -0.60
N ILE A 149 4.09 -26.29 -1.75
CA ILE A 149 5.53 -26.15 -1.98
C ILE A 149 5.90 -24.66 -2.08
N ALA A 150 5.13 -23.87 -2.83
CA ALA A 150 5.31 -22.43 -2.91
C ALA A 150 5.19 -21.76 -1.53
N GLY A 151 4.24 -22.19 -0.70
CA GLY A 151 4.07 -21.71 0.67
C GLY A 151 5.28 -21.98 1.56
N ILE A 152 5.87 -23.18 1.49
CA ILE A 152 7.11 -23.51 2.21
C ILE A 152 8.25 -22.58 1.76
N ILE A 153 8.45 -22.40 0.45
CA ILE A 153 9.49 -21.52 -0.10
C ILE A 153 9.29 -20.07 0.38
N ILE A 154 8.06 -19.55 0.30
CA ILE A 154 7.71 -18.19 0.74
C ILE A 154 7.95 -18.02 2.24
N LEU A 155 7.60 -18.99 3.07
CA LEU A 155 7.87 -18.97 4.52
C LEU A 155 9.37 -18.96 4.83
N PHE A 156 10.18 -19.76 4.11
CA PHE A 156 11.64 -19.72 4.24
C PHE A 156 12.22 -18.37 3.81
N SER A 157 11.71 -17.75 2.75
CA SER A 157 12.13 -16.40 2.34
C SER A 157 11.75 -15.33 3.36
N VAL A 158 10.54 -15.38 3.93
CA VAL A 158 10.12 -14.49 5.03
C VAL A 158 11.02 -14.65 6.25
N TYR A 159 11.34 -15.90 6.63
CA TYR A 159 12.24 -16.19 7.75
C TYR A 159 13.69 -15.71 7.48
N SER A 160 14.18 -15.87 6.26
CA SER A 160 15.48 -15.34 5.81
C SER A 160 15.54 -13.81 5.92
N LEU A 161 14.49 -13.11 5.48
CA LEU A 161 14.36 -11.66 5.61
C LEU A 161 14.34 -11.19 7.07
N TRP A 162 13.63 -11.91 7.94
CA TRP A 162 13.61 -11.62 9.39
C TRP A 162 15.00 -11.77 10.02
N LEU A 163 15.74 -12.83 9.67
CA LEU A 163 17.14 -13.00 10.12
C LEU A 163 18.05 -11.87 9.61
N ILE A 164 17.93 -11.48 8.35
CA ILE A 164 18.70 -10.36 7.77
C ILE A 164 18.46 -9.07 8.55
N GLN A 165 17.19 -8.72 8.80
CA GLN A 165 16.84 -7.52 9.58
C GLN A 165 17.42 -7.59 10.99
N ARG A 166 17.35 -8.75 11.66
CA ARG A 166 17.90 -8.95 13.01
C ARG A 166 19.42 -8.75 13.06
N VAL A 167 20.15 -9.34 12.11
CA VAL A 167 21.63 -9.20 12.03
C VAL A 167 22.02 -7.75 11.77
N VAL A 168 21.45 -7.11 10.74
CA VAL A 168 21.76 -5.72 10.38
C VAL A 168 21.43 -4.75 11.51
N THR A 169 20.34 -4.98 12.26
CA THR A 169 19.99 -4.18 13.45
C THR A 169 20.97 -4.40 14.60
N SER A 170 21.52 -5.61 14.77
CA SER A 170 22.51 -5.89 15.82
C SER A 170 23.89 -5.30 15.54
N GLU A 171 24.29 -5.15 14.26
CA GLU A 171 25.54 -4.49 13.86
C GLU A 171 25.47 -2.95 13.90
N GLY A 172 24.28 -2.38 14.14
CA GLY A 172 24.04 -0.93 14.25
C GLY A 172 23.99 -0.41 15.70
N ARG A 173 24.40 -1.22 16.67
CA ARG A 173 24.53 -0.89 18.10
C ARG A 173 25.95 -1.11 18.57
#